data_AF-A0A022R8G4-F1
#
_entry.id   AF-A0A022R8G4-F1
#
_cell.length_a   1.000
_cell.length_b   1.000
_cell.length_c   1.000
_cell.angle_alpha   90.00
_cell.angle_beta   90.00
_cell.angle_gamma   90.00
#
_symmetry.space_group_name_H-M   'P 1'
#
loop_
_entity.id
_entity.type
_entity.pdbx_description
1 polymer ?
#
loop_
_entity_poly.entity_id
_entity_poly.type
_entity_poly.pdbx_seq_one_letter_code
_entity_poly.pdbx_strand_id
1 'polypeptide(L)'
;MILSNNLIQKTQYEIIGIKEDASHEEIRKAYRSSILNYHPDKLQTTSETPKPENKFLEVQRAWEILADPRSRALYDNELRTLRQDTVTAEDIQLEDLSVEDGDSCFELYYHCRCGDYFSVDSSELVEMGCLFTRNGSKISIQTPESLAASVILPCGSCSLKVRLLIDGNTTLETQLPNS
;
A
#
# COMPACT_ATOMS: atom_id res chain seq x y z
N MET A 1 12.07 -10.27 -5.43
CA MET A 1 11.40 -9.36 -4.48
C MET A 1 9.97 -9.84 -4.27
N ILE A 2 9.47 -9.87 -3.03
CA ILE A 2 8.05 -10.16 -2.79
C ILE A 2 7.33 -8.83 -3.00
N LEU A 3 6.81 -8.62 -4.20
CA LEU A 3 5.87 -7.55 -4.48
C LEU A 3 4.58 -7.91 -3.75
N SER A 4 4.39 -7.36 -2.55
CA SER A 4 3.09 -7.36 -1.89
C SER A 4 2.18 -6.41 -2.65
N ASN A 5 1.66 -6.89 -3.77
CA ASN A 5 0.51 -6.31 -4.45
C ASN A 5 -0.63 -6.26 -3.43
N ASN A 6 -0.89 -5.10 -2.81
CA ASN A 6 -2.20 -4.63 -2.33
C ASN A 6 -2.06 -3.42 -1.41
N LEU A 7 -2.11 -2.22 -1.99
CA LEU A 7 -2.21 -0.98 -1.20
C LEU A 7 -3.52 -0.21 -1.41
N ILE A 8 -4.51 -0.74 -2.14
CA ILE A 8 -5.86 -0.14 -2.20
C ILE A 8 -6.96 -1.21 -2.31
N GLN A 9 -6.96 -2.21 -1.43
CA GLN A 9 -8.17 -2.99 -1.16
C GLN A 9 -8.79 -2.46 0.13
N LYS A 10 -10.03 -1.96 0.04
CA LYS A 10 -10.82 -1.58 1.23
C LYS A 10 -10.83 -2.74 2.21
N THR A 11 -10.52 -2.46 3.46
CA THR A 11 -10.56 -3.48 4.51
C THR A 11 -11.99 -4.01 4.67
N GLN A 12 -12.13 -5.23 5.19
CA GLN A 12 -13.44 -5.84 5.46
C GLN A 12 -14.27 -4.96 6.42
N TYR A 13 -13.59 -4.23 7.32
CA TYR A 13 -14.19 -3.25 8.20
C TYR A 13 -14.76 -2.04 7.43
N GLU A 14 -14.00 -1.48 6.49
CA GLU A 14 -14.47 -0.39 5.61
C GLU A 14 -15.60 -0.81 4.67
N ILE A 15 -15.59 -2.06 4.19
CA ILE A 15 -16.66 -2.62 3.36
C ILE A 15 -17.99 -2.63 4.12
N ILE A 16 -17.97 -2.99 5.41
CA ILE A 16 -19.16 -2.97 6.28
C ILE A 16 -19.45 -1.55 6.81
N GLY A 17 -18.48 -0.63 6.74
CA GLY A 17 -18.62 0.76 7.19
C GLY A 17 -18.43 0.92 8.69
N ILE A 18 -17.55 0.11 9.29
CA ILE A 18 -17.24 0.11 10.72
C ILE A 18 -15.73 0.31 10.93
N LYS A 19 -15.37 0.68 12.16
CA LYS A 19 -13.97 0.72 12.58
C LYS A 19 -13.47 -0.67 12.95
N GLU A 20 -12.16 -0.85 12.95
CA GLU A 20 -11.50 -2.12 13.27
C GLU A 20 -11.57 -2.48 14.77
N ASP A 21 -11.72 -1.45 15.62
CA ASP A 21 -11.95 -1.58 17.06
C ASP A 21 -13.41 -1.97 17.38
N ALA A 22 -14.28 -2.09 16.37
CA ALA A 22 -15.68 -2.42 16.57
C ALA A 22 -15.86 -3.77 17.26
N SER A 23 -16.78 -3.78 18.22
CA SER A 23 -17.22 -4.98 18.91
C SER A 23 -17.99 -5.91 17.97
N HIS A 24 -18.06 -7.20 18.32
CA HIS A 24 -18.81 -8.17 17.52
C HIS A 24 -20.31 -7.81 17.37
N GLU A 25 -20.88 -7.12 18.36
CA GLU A 25 -22.27 -6.64 18.29
C GLU A 25 -22.44 -5.51 17.26
N GLU A 26 -21.47 -4.61 17.16
CA GLU A 26 -21.45 -3.53 16.16
C GLU A 26 -21.29 -4.07 14.75
N ILE A 27 -20.40 -5.06 14.56
CA ILE A 27 -20.23 -5.76 13.26
C ILE A 27 -21.57 -6.37 12.83
N ARG A 28 -22.26 -7.06 13.73
CA ARG A 28 -23.57 -7.69 13.45
C ARG A 28 -24.65 -6.68 13.14
N LYS A 29 -24.68 -5.55 13.86
CA LYS A 29 -25.65 -4.48 13.62
C LYS A 29 -25.42 -3.84 12.25
N ALA A 30 -24.18 -3.49 11.93
CA ALA A 30 -23.80 -2.89 10.67
C ALA A 30 -24.09 -3.82 9.48
N TYR A 31 -23.74 -5.11 9.60
CA TYR A 31 -24.08 -6.10 8.57
C TYR A 31 -25.58 -6.15 8.27
N ARG A 32 -26.43 -6.24 9.31
CA ARG A 32 -27.89 -6.25 9.13
C ARG A 32 -28.39 -4.99 8.43
N SER A 33 -27.88 -3.81 8.83
CA SER A 33 -28.22 -2.55 8.20
C SER A 33 -27.79 -2.51 6.73
N SER A 34 -26.57 -2.96 6.42
CA SER A 34 -26.05 -2.99 5.05
C SER A 34 -26.83 -3.96 4.16
N ILE A 35 -27.18 -5.15 4.64
CA ILE A 35 -28.01 -6.11 3.90
C ILE A 35 -29.40 -5.54 3.62
N LEU A 36 -30.03 -4.85 4.57
CA LEU A 36 -31.33 -4.19 4.36
C LEU A 36 -31.29 -3.06 3.33
N ASN A 37 -30.16 -2.37 3.23
CA ASN A 37 -29.96 -1.30 2.25
C ASN A 37 -29.64 -1.84 0.85
N TYR A 38 -28.94 -2.97 0.75
CA TYR A 38 -28.49 -3.57 -0.52
C TYR A 38 -29.31 -4.80 -0.94
N HIS A 39 -30.44 -5.08 -0.29
CA HIS A 39 -31.26 -6.24 -0.63
C HIS A 39 -31.85 -6.10 -2.05
N PRO A 40 -31.67 -7.11 -2.93
CA PRO A 40 -32.10 -7.02 -4.33
C PRO A 40 -33.61 -6.76 -4.49
N ASP A 41 -34.43 -7.19 -3.54
CA ASP A 41 -35.89 -6.94 -3.52
C ASP A 41 -36.26 -5.45 -3.44
N LYS A 42 -35.47 -4.63 -2.72
CA LYS A 42 -35.69 -3.16 -2.66
C LYS A 42 -35.19 -2.43 -3.89
N LEU A 43 -34.25 -3.03 -4.62
CA LEU A 43 -33.54 -2.42 -5.75
C LEU A 43 -34.21 -2.72 -7.09
N GLN A 44 -35.14 -3.68 -7.13
CA GLN A 44 -35.98 -3.96 -8.29
C GLN A 44 -36.91 -2.78 -8.67
N THR A 45 -37.08 -1.77 -7.81
CA THR A 45 -37.91 -0.58 -8.07
C THR A 45 -37.14 0.61 -8.62
N THR A 46 -35.80 0.65 -8.54
CA THR A 46 -35.02 1.83 -8.92
C THR A 46 -33.88 1.47 -9.88
N SER A 47 -34.14 1.59 -11.18
CA SER A 47 -33.20 1.32 -12.30
C SER A 47 -32.03 2.30 -12.41
N GLU A 48 -31.73 3.12 -11.40
CA GLU A 48 -30.77 4.25 -11.50
C GLU A 48 -29.58 4.17 -10.53
N THR A 49 -29.23 2.98 -10.02
CA THR A 49 -27.98 2.83 -9.25
C THR A 49 -27.00 1.87 -9.93
N PRO A 50 -25.75 2.31 -10.21
CA PRO A 50 -24.75 1.42 -10.78
C PRO A 50 -24.39 0.29 -9.80
N LYS A 51 -24.79 -0.93 -10.16
CA LYS A 51 -24.34 -2.25 -9.63
C LYS A 51 -24.49 -2.47 -8.12
N PRO A 52 -25.72 -2.49 -7.57
CA PRO A 52 -25.95 -2.85 -6.17
C PRO A 52 -25.58 -4.32 -5.83
N GLU A 53 -25.59 -5.20 -6.82
CA GLU A 53 -25.19 -6.61 -6.71
C GLU A 53 -23.76 -6.77 -6.15
N ASN A 54 -22.81 -5.95 -6.62
CA ASN A 54 -21.42 -6.04 -6.18
C ASN A 54 -21.25 -5.67 -4.70
N LYS A 55 -21.98 -4.66 -4.23
CA LYS A 55 -21.92 -4.24 -2.81
C LYS A 55 -22.51 -5.28 -1.87
N PHE A 56 -23.59 -5.94 -2.28
CA PHE A 56 -24.16 -7.04 -1.49
C PHE A 56 -23.15 -8.18 -1.32
N LEU A 57 -22.51 -8.61 -2.42
CA LEU A 57 -21.48 -9.64 -2.42
C LEU A 57 -20.23 -9.24 -1.61
N GLU A 58 -19.81 -7.98 -1.66
CA GLU A 58 -18.72 -7.46 -0.83
C GLU A 58 -19.07 -7.49 0.66
N VAL A 59 -20.24 -7.02 1.05
CA VAL A 59 -20.71 -7.03 2.45
C VAL A 59 -20.83 -8.47 2.98
N GLN A 60 -21.32 -9.40 2.15
CA GLN A 60 -21.42 -10.80 2.53
C GLN A 60 -20.04 -11.43 2.76
N ARG A 61 -19.07 -11.21 1.84
CA ARG A 61 -17.68 -11.68 2.02
C ARG A 61 -17.02 -11.10 3.26
N ALA A 62 -17.24 -9.81 3.53
CA ALA A 62 -16.71 -9.18 4.73
C ALA A 62 -17.31 -9.78 6.01
N TRP A 63 -18.62 -10.08 6.00
CA TRP A 63 -19.28 -10.75 7.12
C TRP A 63 -18.75 -12.16 7.36
N GLU A 64 -18.51 -12.96 6.33
CA GLU A 64 -17.97 -14.32 6.49
C GLU A 64 -16.62 -14.33 7.24
N ILE A 65 -15.81 -13.30 7.05
CA ILE A 65 -14.52 -13.14 7.73
C ILE A 65 -14.70 -12.57 9.14
N LEU A 66 -15.54 -11.54 9.31
CA LEU A 66 -15.69 -10.81 10.57
C LEU A 66 -16.68 -11.45 11.56
N ALA A 67 -17.53 -12.38 11.11
CA ALA A 67 -18.55 -13.03 11.93
C ALA A 67 -17.97 -14.12 12.85
N ASP A 68 -16.90 -14.79 12.45
CA ASP A 68 -16.25 -15.79 13.30
C ASP A 68 -15.04 -15.16 14.01
N PRO A 69 -14.93 -15.26 15.36
CA PRO A 69 -13.84 -14.65 16.09
C PRO A 69 -12.46 -15.22 15.72
N ARG A 70 -12.37 -16.48 15.25
CA ARG A 70 -11.12 -17.07 14.76
C ARG A 70 -10.76 -16.51 13.40
N SER A 71 -11.72 -16.45 12.47
CA SER A 71 -11.51 -15.83 11.15
C SER A 71 -11.14 -14.36 11.27
N ARG A 72 -11.81 -13.62 12.17
CA ARG A 72 -11.47 -12.23 12.51
C ARG A 72 -10.05 -12.13 13.05
N ALA A 73 -9.65 -12.99 13.99
CA ALA A 73 -8.30 -12.96 14.55
C ALA A 73 -7.21 -13.25 13.49
N LEU A 74 -7.48 -14.18 12.56
CA LEU A 74 -6.58 -14.45 11.44
C LEU A 74 -6.47 -13.26 10.50
N TYR A 75 -7.61 -12.66 10.15
CA TYR A 75 -7.67 -11.46 9.32
C TYR A 75 -6.99 -10.26 9.99
N ASP A 76 -7.20 -10.06 11.29
CA ASP A 76 -6.55 -9.01 12.08
C ASP A 76 -5.03 -9.27 12.17
N ASN A 77 -4.60 -10.53 12.23
CA ASN A 77 -3.19 -10.90 12.19
C ASN A 77 -2.57 -10.66 10.80
N GLU A 78 -3.30 -10.97 9.73
CA GLU A 78 -2.88 -10.71 8.36
C GLU A 78 -2.81 -9.19 8.09
N LEU A 79 -3.85 -8.43 8.44
CA LEU A 79 -3.85 -6.97 8.42
C LEU A 79 -2.70 -6.41 9.23
N ARG A 80 -2.49 -6.95 10.42
CA ARG A 80 -1.36 -6.57 11.26
C ARG A 80 -0.05 -6.91 10.56
N THR A 81 0.10 -8.03 9.88
CA THR A 81 1.34 -8.41 9.15
C THR A 81 1.56 -7.53 7.92
N LEU A 82 0.47 -7.15 7.23
CA LEU A 82 0.50 -6.19 6.13
C LEU A 82 0.87 -4.78 6.62
N ARG A 83 0.50 -4.44 7.86
CA ARG A 83 0.79 -3.12 8.49
C ARG A 83 2.08 -3.10 9.30
N GLN A 84 2.50 -4.25 9.83
CA GLN A 84 3.70 -4.40 10.64
C GLN A 84 4.88 -4.53 9.71
N ASP A 85 5.51 -3.38 9.53
CA ASP A 85 6.93 -3.22 9.82
C ASP A 85 7.72 -4.52 9.71
N THR A 86 8.10 -4.89 8.49
CA THR A 86 9.28 -5.73 8.34
C THR A 86 10.36 -5.14 9.24
N VAL A 87 10.96 -5.94 10.14
CA VAL A 87 12.09 -5.48 10.94
C VAL A 87 13.13 -4.93 9.98
N THR A 88 13.23 -3.61 9.91
CA THR A 88 14.18 -2.91 9.06
C THR A 88 15.39 -2.57 9.90
N ALA A 89 16.56 -2.71 9.31
CA ALA A 89 17.82 -2.35 9.93
C ALA A 89 17.87 -0.83 10.20
N GLU A 90 17.29 -0.06 9.28
CA GLU A 90 17.27 1.40 9.28
C GLU A 90 16.11 1.89 8.39
N ASP A 91 15.60 3.08 8.68
CA ASP A 91 14.67 3.80 7.83
C ASP A 91 15.47 4.88 7.08
N ILE A 92 15.36 4.91 5.76
CA ILE A 92 16.11 5.80 4.87
C ILE A 92 15.13 6.67 4.08
N GLN A 93 15.50 7.91 3.79
CA GLN A 93 14.68 8.81 2.97
C GLN A 93 15.13 8.75 1.51
N LEU A 94 14.26 9.24 0.61
CA LEU A 94 14.60 9.34 -0.81
C LEU A 94 15.89 10.13 -1.06
N GLU A 95 16.14 11.18 -0.29
CA GLU A 95 17.34 12.02 -0.38
C GLU A 95 18.65 11.31 0.00
N ASP A 96 18.58 10.21 0.75
CA ASP A 96 19.74 9.41 1.12
C ASP A 96 20.18 8.45 0.00
N LEU A 97 19.32 8.24 -1.00
CA LEU A 97 19.61 7.35 -2.13
C LEU A 97 20.48 8.06 -3.18
N SER A 98 21.45 7.31 -3.69
CA SER A 98 22.17 7.68 -4.89
C SER A 98 21.37 7.25 -6.12
N VAL A 99 21.38 8.06 -7.18
CA VAL A 99 20.63 7.79 -8.41
C VAL A 99 21.60 7.54 -9.56
N GLU A 100 21.40 6.44 -10.29
CA GLU A 100 22.08 6.14 -11.53
C GLU A 100 21.13 6.34 -12.72
N ASP A 101 21.61 7.08 -13.72
CA ASP A 101 20.91 7.29 -14.98
C ASP A 101 21.04 6.04 -15.86
N GLY A 102 20.01 5.20 -15.89
CA GLY A 102 19.86 4.13 -16.88
C GLY A 102 19.25 4.64 -18.20
N ASP A 103 19.32 3.83 -19.25
CA ASP A 103 18.85 4.18 -20.61
C ASP A 103 17.34 4.46 -20.71
N SER A 104 16.53 3.95 -19.76
CA SER A 104 15.06 4.09 -19.78
C SER A 104 14.41 4.22 -18.40
N CYS A 105 15.09 3.76 -17.36
CA CYS A 105 14.65 3.85 -15.97
C CYS A 105 15.84 4.31 -15.12
N PHE A 106 15.59 5.01 -14.01
CA PHE A 106 16.62 5.40 -13.05
C PHE A 106 16.67 4.37 -11.93
N GLU A 107 17.87 3.93 -11.58
CA GLU A 107 18.07 3.02 -10.45
C GLU A 107 18.49 3.84 -9.23
N LEU A 108 17.73 3.72 -8.14
CA LEU A 108 18.09 4.32 -6.86
C LEU A 108 18.75 3.27 -5.98
N TYR A 109 19.88 3.60 -5.36
CA TYR A 109 20.60 2.67 -4.50
C TYR A 109 21.15 3.31 -3.22
N TYR A 110 21.22 2.50 -2.15
CA TYR A 110 21.77 2.85 -0.84
C TYR A 110 22.80 1.80 -0.40
N HIS A 111 23.90 2.24 0.19
CA HIS A 111 24.97 1.33 0.63
C HIS A 111 24.56 0.55 1.89
N CYS A 112 24.65 -0.77 1.81
CA CYS A 112 24.53 -1.65 2.96
C CYS A 112 25.85 -1.80 3.71
N ARG A 113 25.77 -1.96 5.03
CA ARG A 113 26.94 -2.18 5.91
C ARG A 113 27.70 -3.48 5.61
N CYS A 114 27.12 -4.40 4.84
CA CYS A 114 27.82 -5.60 4.37
C CYS A 114 28.71 -5.38 3.13
N GLY A 115 28.65 -4.20 2.50
CA GLY A 115 29.39 -3.86 1.29
C GLY A 115 28.62 -4.01 -0.03
N ASP A 116 27.36 -4.45 0.02
CA ASP A 116 26.44 -4.50 -1.12
C ASP A 116 25.41 -3.36 -1.04
N TYR A 117 24.40 -3.36 -1.91
CA TYR A 117 23.45 -2.27 -2.08
C TYR A 117 22.00 -2.72 -1.81
N PHE A 118 21.19 -1.75 -1.41
CA PHE A 118 19.74 -1.80 -1.50
C PHE A 118 19.37 -0.99 -2.74
N SER A 119 18.69 -1.58 -3.72
CA SER A 119 18.27 -0.85 -4.91
C SER A 119 16.77 -0.97 -5.19
N VAL A 120 16.24 0.03 -5.88
CA VAL A 120 14.87 0.12 -6.36
C VAL A 120 14.84 0.83 -7.70
N ASP A 121 14.05 0.30 -8.63
CA ASP A 121 13.88 0.92 -9.93
C ASP A 121 12.76 1.97 -9.91
N SER A 122 12.93 3.04 -10.68
CA SER A 122 11.90 4.06 -10.87
C SER A 122 10.55 3.48 -11.35
N SER A 123 10.54 2.39 -12.14
CA SER A 123 9.30 1.74 -12.58
C SER A 123 8.52 1.13 -11.41
N GLU A 124 9.21 0.52 -10.45
CA GLU A 124 8.57 -0.07 -9.26
C GLU A 124 7.91 1.02 -8.40
N LEU A 125 8.57 2.17 -8.27
CA LEU A 125 8.03 3.31 -7.55
C LEU A 125 6.83 3.93 -8.29
N VAL A 126 6.84 3.95 -9.62
CA VAL A 126 5.68 4.36 -10.44
C VAL A 126 4.51 3.41 -10.27
N GLU A 127 4.73 2.10 -10.21
CA GLU A 127 3.67 1.11 -9.93
C GLU A 127 3.00 1.34 -8.58
N MET A 128 3.75 1.84 -7.59
CA MET A 128 3.18 2.24 -6.30
C MET A 128 2.45 3.60 -6.31
N GLY A 129 2.41 4.29 -7.45
CA GLY A 129 1.74 5.58 -7.61
C GLY A 129 2.63 6.80 -7.36
N CYS A 130 3.96 6.64 -7.29
CA CYS A 130 4.87 7.79 -7.25
C CYS A 130 5.05 8.36 -8.67
N LEU A 131 4.84 9.66 -8.84
CA LEU A 131 5.06 10.35 -10.09
C LEU A 131 6.48 10.91 -10.13
N PHE A 132 7.24 10.52 -11.15
CA PHE A 132 8.58 11.03 -11.39
C PHE A 132 8.54 12.08 -12.50
N THR A 133 9.14 13.23 -12.23
CA THR A 133 9.32 14.30 -13.22
C THR A 133 10.81 14.59 -13.36
N ARG A 134 11.34 14.44 -14.58
CA ARG A 134 12.75 14.73 -14.89
C ARG A 134 12.86 16.13 -15.51
N ASN A 135 13.53 17.03 -14.81
CA ASN A 135 13.94 18.34 -15.31
C ASN A 135 15.47 18.38 -15.42
N GLY A 136 16.01 17.79 -16.49
CA GLY A 136 17.47 17.66 -16.68
C GLY A 136 18.11 16.68 -15.70
N SER A 137 19.07 17.15 -14.90
CA SER A 137 19.75 16.40 -13.84
C SER A 137 18.95 16.29 -12.53
N LYS A 138 17.73 16.86 -12.49
CA LYS A 138 16.91 16.91 -11.28
C LYS A 138 15.65 16.06 -11.46
N ILE A 139 15.45 15.12 -10.56
CA ILE A 139 14.30 14.22 -10.54
C ILE A 139 13.42 14.63 -9.37
N SER A 140 12.20 15.09 -9.65
CA SER A 140 11.22 15.43 -8.60
C SER A 140 10.18 14.33 -8.50
N ILE A 141 9.94 13.87 -7.27
CA ILE A 141 9.04 12.78 -6.93
C ILE A 141 7.83 13.36 -6.22
N GLN A 142 6.65 13.09 -6.76
CA GLN A 142 5.38 13.53 -6.20
C GLN A 142 4.52 12.30 -5.90
N THR A 143 4.02 12.18 -4.68
CA THR A 143 2.97 11.20 -4.38
C THR A 143 1.60 11.88 -4.37
N PRO A 144 0.56 11.25 -4.94
CA PRO A 144 -0.79 11.81 -4.91
C PRO A 144 -1.32 11.81 -3.46
N GLU A 145 -1.32 13.00 -2.86
CA GLU A 145 -1.96 13.44 -1.61
C GLU A 145 -1.97 12.48 -0.38
N SER A 146 -1.21 12.90 0.65
CA SER A 146 -1.46 12.66 2.09
C SER A 146 -1.20 11.27 2.70
N LEU A 147 -0.55 10.35 2.00
CA LEU A 147 -0.05 9.12 2.61
C LEU A 147 1.46 9.02 2.40
N ALA A 148 2.21 9.03 3.51
CA ALA A 148 3.63 8.66 3.50
C ALA A 148 3.71 7.21 2.99
N ALA A 149 4.24 7.03 1.79
CA ALA A 149 4.45 5.70 1.24
C ALA A 149 5.77 5.16 1.79
N SER A 150 5.84 3.85 2.00
CA SER A 150 7.09 3.22 2.42
C SER A 150 7.34 1.93 1.67
N VAL A 151 8.58 1.71 1.24
CA VAL A 151 9.02 0.49 0.53
C VAL A 151 10.05 -0.23 1.36
N ILE A 152 10.01 -1.56 1.34
CA ILE A 152 11.03 -2.37 1.99
C ILE A 152 12.04 -2.84 0.95
N LEU A 153 13.27 -2.35 1.06
CA LEU A 153 14.36 -2.72 0.16
C LEU A 153 15.20 -3.82 0.81
N PRO A 154 15.29 -5.02 0.21
CA PRO A 154 16.20 -6.06 0.67
C PRO A 154 17.63 -5.81 0.15
N CYS A 155 18.64 -6.17 0.94
CA CYS A 155 20.02 -6.14 0.47
C CYS A 155 20.28 -7.29 -0.51
N GLY A 156 21.06 -7.05 -1.57
CA GLY A 156 21.45 -8.08 -2.55
C GLY A 156 22.26 -9.25 -1.97
N SER A 157 23.07 -9.01 -0.93
CA SER A 157 24.03 -10.00 -0.40
C SER A 157 23.76 -10.45 1.04
N CYS A 158 22.81 -9.85 1.75
CA CYS A 158 22.54 -10.23 3.15
C CYS A 158 21.05 -10.23 3.48
N SER A 159 20.71 -10.62 4.72
CA SER A 159 19.32 -10.66 5.18
C SER A 159 18.79 -9.32 5.70
N LEU A 160 19.57 -8.24 5.61
CA LEU A 160 19.13 -6.92 6.01
C LEU A 160 18.08 -6.38 5.05
N LYS A 161 17.17 -5.60 5.61
CA LYS A 161 16.12 -4.87 4.90
C LYS A 161 16.11 -3.45 5.43
N VAL A 162 15.90 -2.46 4.58
CA VAL A 162 15.71 -1.06 4.99
C VAL A 162 14.35 -0.58 4.54
N ARG A 163 13.79 0.40 5.25
CA ARG A 163 12.54 1.03 4.85
C ARG A 163 12.85 2.34 4.17
N LEU A 164 12.54 2.43 2.88
CA LEU A 164 12.52 3.68 2.16
C LEU A 164 11.24 4.43 2.48
N LEU A 165 11.35 5.59 3.13
CA LEU A 165 10.25 6.52 3.37
C LEU A 165 10.13 7.49 2.19
N ILE A 166 8.93 7.57 1.63
CA ILE A 166 8.59 8.42 0.49
C ILE A 166 7.62 9.48 0.98
N ASP A 167 8.17 10.64 1.31
CA ASP A 167 7.41 11.83 1.65
C ASP A 167 7.02 12.57 0.36
N GLY A 168 5.79 13.09 0.32
CA GLY A 168 5.07 13.44 -0.92
C GLY A 168 5.61 14.59 -1.77
N ASN A 169 6.80 15.11 -1.47
CA ASN A 169 7.49 16.05 -2.34
C ASN A 169 9.01 15.99 -2.09
N THR A 170 9.69 15.02 -2.71
CA THR A 170 11.15 14.89 -2.60
C THR A 170 11.81 15.19 -3.93
N THR A 171 12.96 15.87 -3.91
CA THR A 171 13.74 16.12 -5.13
C THR A 171 15.14 15.55 -5.01
N LEU A 172 15.53 14.78 -6.02
CA LEU A 172 16.84 14.14 -6.14
C LEU A 172 17.66 14.83 -7.22
N GLU A 173 18.95 14.94 -6.99
CA GLU A 173 19.91 15.42 -7.98
C GLU A 173 20.77 14.24 -8.42
N THR A 174 20.79 13.96 -9.72
CA THR A 174 21.68 12.94 -10.26
C THR A 174 23.10 13.46 -10.20
N GLN A 175 24.01 12.66 -9.64
CA GLN A 175 25.42 13.01 -9.70
C GLN A 175 25.84 12.91 -11.17
N LEU A 176 25.98 14.07 -11.81
CA LEU A 176 26.66 14.18 -13.10
C LEU A 176 27.98 13.41 -13.00
N PRO A 177 28.31 12.51 -13.95
CA PRO A 177 29.67 12.02 -14.02
C PRO A 177 30.56 13.25 -14.19
N ASN A 178 31.36 13.54 -13.17
CA ASN A 178 32.41 14.54 -13.28
C ASN A 178 33.30 14.12 -14.46
N SER A 179 33.25 14.94 -15.52
CA SER A 179 34.06 15.00 -16.75
C SER A 179 35.11 13.92 -17.01
#